data_AF-A0A1G9Y4X1-F1
#
_entry.id   AF-A0A1G9Y4X1-F1
#
_cell.length_a   1.000
_cell.length_b   1.000
_cell.length_c   1.000
_cell.angle_alpha   90.00
_cell.angle_beta   90.00
_cell.angle_gamma   90.00
#
_symmetry.space_group_name_H-M   'P 1'
#
loop_
_entity.id
_entity.type
_entity.pdbx_description
1 polymer ?
#
loop_
_entity_poly.entity_id
_entity_poly.type
_entity_poly.pdbx_seq_one_letter_code
_entity_poly.pdbx_strand_id
1 'polypeptide(L)' 'MLHCWAREFFTRSQPFASGGAYVNFLTGDETERVAFTYGASYEQLVKLKKKLDPTNFFCINQNILPA' A
#
# COMPACT_ATOMS: atom_id res chain seq x y z
N MET A 1 -9.75 -12.73 -18.70
CA MET A 1 -8.92 -13.96 -18.66
C MET A 1 -7.54 -13.72 -18.03
N LEU A 2 -6.73 -12.76 -18.51
CA LEU A 2 -5.41 -12.46 -17.91
C LEU A 2 -5.45 -12.02 -16.43
N HIS A 3 -6.48 -11.27 -16.02
CA HIS A 3 -6.61 -10.78 -14.65
C HIS A 3 -6.81 -11.90 -13.62
N CYS A 4 -7.59 -12.93 -13.97
CA CYS A 4 -7.84 -14.07 -13.08
C CYS A 4 -6.56 -14.92 -12.90
N TRP A 5 -5.86 -15.17 -14.01
CA TRP A 5 -4.58 -15.89 -14.00
C TRP A 5 -3.52 -15.19 -13.15
N ALA A 6 -3.39 -13.87 -13.26
CA ALA A 6 -2.43 -13.09 -12.48
C ALA A 6 -2.70 -13.18 -10.96
N ARG A 7 -3.97 -13.09 -10.54
CA ARG A 7 -4.36 -13.21 -9.11
C ARG A 7 -4.16 -14.61 -8.57
N GLU A 8 -4.49 -15.64 -9.35
CA GLU A 8 -4.29 -17.03 -8.95
C GLU A 8 -2.81 -17.38 -8.82
N PHE A 9 -1.98 -16.94 -9.76
CA PHE A 9 -0.54 -17.13 -9.70
C PHE A 9 0.07 -16.46 -8.47
N PHE A 10 -0.31 -15.21 -8.17
CA PHE A 10 0.11 -14.48 -6.98
C PHE A 10 -0.28 -15.21 -5.67
N THR A 11 -1.50 -15.73 -5.62
CA THR A 11 -2.00 -16.46 -4.43
C THR A 11 -1.20 -17.76 -4.20
N ARG A 12 -0.84 -18.47 -5.28
CA ARG A 12 -0.09 -19.73 -5.17
C ARG A 12 1.39 -19.54 -4.87
N SER A 13 1.97 -18.40 -5.24
CA SER A 13 3.39 -18.10 -4.97
C SER A 13 3.64 -17.46 -3.61
N GLN A 14 2.60 -16.93 -2.94
CA GLN A 14 2.69 -16.28 -1.63
C GLN A 14 3.47 -17.06 -0.55
N PRO A 15 3.29 -18.39 -0.38
CA PRO A 15 4.02 -19.16 0.64
C PRO A 15 5.53 -19.25 0.41
N PHE A 16 5.99 -18.98 -0.82
CA PHE A 16 7.41 -19.02 -1.21
C PHE A 16 8.03 -17.62 -1.26
N ALA A 17 7.23 -16.56 -1.05
CA ALA A 17 7.69 -15.20 -1.07
C ALA A 17 8.15 -14.76 0.33
N SER A 18 9.28 -14.07 0.40
CA SER A 18 9.65 -13.26 1.56
C SER A 18 8.52 -12.25 1.76
N GLY A 19 7.76 -12.31 2.86
CA GLY A 19 6.47 -11.63 3.08
C GLY A 19 6.42 -10.09 3.01
N GLY A 20 7.36 -9.43 2.33
CA GLY A 20 7.32 -8.02 1.97
C GLY A 20 6.62 -7.80 0.63
N ALA A 21 5.59 -6.97 0.63
CA ALA A 21 5.02 -6.41 -0.58
C ALA A 21 5.78 -5.13 -0.97
N TYR A 22 6.21 -5.03 -2.22
CA TYR A 22 6.81 -3.81 -2.72
C TYR A 22 5.70 -2.79 -3.00
N VAL A 23 5.78 -1.60 -2.38
CA VAL A 23 4.71 -0.57 -2.44
C VAL A 23 4.33 -0.21 -3.89
N ASN A 24 5.28 -0.24 -4.83
CA ASN A 24 5.01 0.09 -6.24
C ASN A 24 4.28 -1.03 -7.02
N PHE A 25 4.10 -2.21 -6.43
CA PHE A 25 3.32 -3.31 -7.00
C PHE A 25 1.95 -3.47 -6.32
N LEU A 26 1.60 -2.60 -5.36
CA LEU A 26 0.27 -2.60 -4.76
C LEU A 26 -0.75 -2.15 -5.82
N THR A 27 -1.65 -3.05 -6.17
CA THR A 27 -2.77 -2.75 -7.07
C THR A 27 -3.83 -1.94 -6.33
N GLY A 28 -4.59 -1.09 -7.04
CA GLY A 28 -5.44 -0.05 -6.44
C GLY A 28 -6.47 -0.51 -5.39
N ASP A 29 -6.78 -1.81 -5.31
CA ASP A 29 -7.68 -2.41 -4.32
C ASP A 29 -7.04 -2.64 -2.94
N GLU A 30 -5.74 -2.35 -2.76
CA GLU A 30 -4.99 -2.70 -1.53
C GLU A 30 -4.76 -1.50 -0.59
N THR A 31 -5.67 -0.53 -0.56
CA THR A 31 -5.55 0.67 0.29
C THR A 31 -5.43 0.34 1.79
N GLU A 32 -6.07 -0.75 2.24
CA GLU A 32 -5.96 -1.24 3.62
C GLU A 32 -4.58 -1.84 3.95
N ARG A 33 -3.80 -2.26 2.94
CA ARG A 33 -2.44 -2.80 3.13
C ARG A 33 -1.37 -1.73 3.27
N VAL A 34 -1.68 -0.46 2.97
CA VAL A 34 -0.72 0.64 3.01
C VAL A 34 -0.07 0.78 4.40
N ALA A 35 -0.86 0.71 5.48
CA ALA A 35 -0.34 0.76 6.84
C ALA A 35 0.54 -0.46 7.18
N PHE A 36 0.15 -1.64 6.72
CA PHE A 36 0.91 -2.88 6.90
C PHE A 36 2.26 -2.84 6.15
N THR A 37 2.31 -2.20 4.98
CA THR A 37 3.54 -2.10 4.18
C THR A 37 4.54 -1.09 4.73
N TYR A 38 4.08 0.05 5.26
CA TYR A 38 4.98 1.06 5.84
C TYR A 38 5.48 0.71 7.25
N GLY A 39 4.79 -0.19 7.96
CA GLY A 39 5.20 -0.67 9.28
C GLY A 39 5.44 0.48 10.27
N ALA A 40 6.56 0.43 11.01
CA ALA A 40 6.90 1.42 12.03
C ALA A 40 7.07 2.86 11.49
N SER A 41 7.30 3.03 10.19
CA SER A 41 7.45 4.36 9.57
C SER A 41 6.10 5.05 9.30
N TYR A 42 4.99 4.31 9.34
CA TYR A 42 3.66 4.85 9.02
C TYR A 42 3.28 6.05 9.90
N GLU A 43 3.52 5.97 11.22
CA GLU A 43 3.19 7.06 12.14
C GLU A 43 3.96 8.36 11.85
N GLN A 44 5.23 8.25 11.44
CA GLN A 44 6.02 9.41 11.05
C GLN A 44 5.51 10.02 9.74
N LEU A 45 5.10 9.19 8.79
CA LEU A 45 4.51 9.64 7.53
C LEU A 45 3.17 10.34 7.75
N VAL A 46 2.32 9.84 8.66
CA VAL A 46 1.07 10.53 9.05
C VAL A 46 1.37 11.90 9.66
N LYS A 47 2.38 12.01 10.54
CA LYS A 47 2.79 13.31 11.12
C LYS A 47 3.28 14.29 10.04
N LEU A 48 4.02 13.81 9.05
CA LEU A 48 4.49 14.62 7.93
C LEU A 48 3.33 15.02 7.00
N LYS A 49 2.42 14.09 6.67
CA LYS A 49 1.23 14.37 5.86
C LYS A 49 0.33 15.41 6.54
N LYS A 50 0.12 15.32 7.86
CA LYS A 50 -0.58 16.35 8.65
C LYS A 50 0.06 17.74 8.54
N LYS A 51 1.40 17.81 8.45
CA LYS A 51 2.13 19.09 8.38
C LYS A 51 2.18 19.66 6.96
N LEU A 52 2.34 18.81 5.96
CA LEU A 52 2.66 19.20 4.57
C LEU A 52 1.44 19.14 3.64
N ASP A 53 0.45 18.31 3.95
CA ASP A 53 -0.76 18.11 3.12
C ASP A 53 -1.99 17.78 4.01
N PRO A 54 -2.40 18.70 4.91
CA PRO A 54 -3.50 18.46 5.84
C PRO A 54 -4.86 18.28 5.14
N THR A 55 -5.04 18.83 3.94
CA THR A 55 -6.26 18.69 3.14
C THR A 55 -6.24 17.46 2.23
N ASN A 56 -5.16 16.66 2.28
CA ASN A 56 -4.97 15.48 1.46
C ASN A 56 -5.13 15.76 -0.05
N PHE A 57 -4.60 16.91 -0.50
CA PHE A 57 -4.65 17.32 -1.90
C PHE A 57 -3.91 16.33 -2.81
N PHE A 58 -2.81 15.74 -2.32
CA PHE A 58 -2.08 14.69 -3.05
C PHE A 58 -2.58 13.31 -2.64
N CYS A 59 -3.72 12.89 -3.19
CA CYS A 59 -4.40 11.65 -2.82
C CYS A 59 -4.35 10.53 -3.88
N ILE A 60 -3.88 10.81 -5.11
CA ILE A 60 -3.76 9.81 -6.17
C ILE A 60 -2.41 9.08 -6.05
N ASN A 61 -2.26 8.27 -5.01
CA ASN A 61 -1.10 7.43 -4.71
C ASN A 61 -1.50 6.33 -3.70
N GLN A 62 -0.53 5.55 -3.19
CA GLN A 62 -0.72 4.68 -2.02
C GLN A 62 -0.92 5.55 -0.77
N ASN A 63 -2.11 6.13 -0.68
CA ASN A 63 -2.35 7.32 0.11
C ASN A 63 -2.32 7.05 1.61
N ILE A 64 -1.71 7.99 2.33
CA ILE A 64 -1.69 8.03 3.78
C ILE A 64 -2.66 9.12 4.19
N LEU A 65 -3.67 8.76 4.97
CA LEU A 65 -4.63 9.73 5.47
C LEU A 65 -3.99 10.60 6.56
N PRO A 66 -4.17 11.92 6.50
CA PRO A 66 -3.73 12.81 7.57
C PRO A 66 -4.59 12.68 8.83
N ALA A 67 -5.68 11.90 8.87
CA ALA A 67 -6.48 11.64 10.07
C ALA A 67 -7.03 10.21 10.05
#